data_AF-A0A378MZ88-F1
#
_entry.id   AF-A0A378MZ88-F1
#
_cell.length_a   1.000
_cell.length_b   1.000
_cell.length_c   1.000
_cell.angle_alpha   90.00
_cell.angle_beta   90.00
_cell.angle_gamma   90.00
#
_symmetry.space_group_name_H-M   'P 1'
#
loop_
_entity.id
_entity.type
_entity.pdbx_description
1 polymer ?
#
loop_
_entity_poly.entity_id
_entity_poly.type
_entity_poly.pdbx_seq_one_letter_code
_entity_poly.pdbx_strand_id
1 'polypeptide(L)'
;MYLKHIEISGFRGINHLSLQLRPNMVLIGENAWGKSSLIDALSLIFNLEQALYQFQFKDFHIQYTDTPNQVRDIQLVFTFCEEHQHDLAVQFPAYLAQAAFYIDNHRCVSLAVTGKLHGEQISTDYQFVDQSLKPIQIEQAENAIRQFIYHHPVYRLRDARLNNRVHNELLLKGSSQLEDDFQRELNALSSLLKYYFLTSQSRYLIKTSMQDTALWWKK
;
A
#
# COMPACT_ATOMS: atom_id res chain seq x y z
N MET A 1 1.51 6.61 11.15
CA MET A 1 2.77 5.90 10.84
C MET A 1 3.00 5.97 9.34
N TYR A 2 4.25 6.00 8.90
CA TYR A 2 4.64 6.00 7.49
C TYR A 2 5.55 4.81 7.18
N LEU A 3 5.53 4.33 5.94
CA LEU A 3 6.43 3.27 5.50
C LEU A 3 7.85 3.84 5.33
N LYS A 4 8.77 3.47 6.22
CA LYS A 4 10.15 3.98 6.27
C LYS A 4 11.10 3.11 5.47
N HIS A 5 10.88 1.80 5.46
CA HIS A 5 11.80 0.86 4.84
C HIS A 5 11.07 -0.36 4.28
N ILE A 6 11.52 -0.84 3.13
CA ILE A 6 11.03 -2.04 2.48
C ILE A 6 12.22 -2.94 2.16
N GLU A 7 12.10 -4.21 2.50
CA GLU A 7 13.00 -5.27 2.05
C GLU A 7 12.20 -6.30 1.25
N ILE A 8 12.69 -6.67 0.07
CA ILE A 8 12.07 -7.66 -0.82
C ILE A 8 13.14 -8.65 -1.23
N SER A 9 12.83 -9.93 -1.12
CA SER A 9 13.64 -10.99 -1.69
C SER A 9 12.78 -12.04 -2.38
N GLY A 10 13.30 -12.57 -3.50
CA GLY A 10 12.68 -13.66 -4.24
C GLY A 10 11.35 -13.33 -4.93
N PHE A 11 11.01 -12.05 -5.14
CA PHE A 11 9.70 -11.63 -5.65
C PHE A 11 9.74 -11.09 -7.09
N ARG A 12 9.11 -11.81 -8.04
CA ARG A 12 8.94 -11.42 -9.45
C ARG A 12 10.24 -10.96 -10.11
N GLY A 13 10.37 -9.68 -10.45
CA GLY A 13 11.58 -9.12 -11.07
C GLY A 13 12.68 -8.74 -10.07
N ILE A 14 12.46 -8.96 -8.76
CA ILE A 14 13.37 -8.57 -7.70
C ILE A 14 13.96 -9.83 -7.04
N ASN A 15 15.27 -10.03 -7.21
CA ASN A 15 15.99 -11.06 -6.45
C ASN A 15 16.20 -10.62 -5.00
N HIS A 16 16.74 -9.41 -4.81
CA HIS A 16 16.88 -8.75 -3.52
C HIS A 16 16.84 -7.23 -3.69
N LEU A 17 16.09 -6.54 -2.84
CA LEU A 17 15.98 -5.09 -2.79
C LEU A 17 15.81 -4.66 -1.34
N SER A 18 16.58 -3.66 -0.92
CA SER A 18 16.42 -2.97 0.35
C SER A 18 16.34 -1.49 0.07
N LEU A 19 15.22 -0.85 0.41
CA LEU A 19 14.93 0.53 0.03
C LEU A 19 14.37 1.31 1.22
N GLN A 20 15.06 2.40 1.57
CA GLN A 20 14.50 3.39 2.48
C GLN A 20 13.57 4.33 1.70
N LEU A 21 12.33 4.43 2.17
CA LEU A 21 11.34 5.34 1.61
C LEU A 21 11.31 6.65 2.40
N ARG A 22 10.99 7.72 1.67
CA ARG A 22 10.80 9.06 2.20
C ARG A 22 9.47 9.62 1.69
N PRO A 23 8.85 10.56 2.41
CA PRO A 23 7.71 11.30 1.89
C PRO A 23 8.04 11.91 0.52
N ASN A 24 7.09 11.87 -0.42
CA ASN A 24 7.21 12.47 -1.76
C ASN A 24 8.39 11.95 -2.61
N MET A 25 8.78 10.68 -2.43
CA MET A 25 9.87 10.08 -3.19
C MET A 25 9.47 9.78 -4.65
N VAL A 26 10.36 10.10 -5.59
CA VAL A 26 10.24 9.71 -7.00
C VAL A 26 11.16 8.53 -7.29
N LEU A 27 10.58 7.41 -7.74
CA LEU A 27 11.33 6.22 -8.13
C LEU A 27 11.65 6.23 -9.62
N ILE A 28 12.93 6.45 -9.95
CA ILE A 28 13.46 6.42 -11.31
C ILE A 28 14.46 5.28 -11.43
N GLY A 29 14.40 4.56 -12.54
CA GLY A 29 15.42 3.59 -12.93
C GLY A 29 15.02 2.85 -14.20
N GLU A 30 15.93 2.05 -14.71
CA GLU A 30 15.82 1.28 -15.95
C GLU A 30 14.60 0.33 -15.99
N ASN A 31 14.23 -0.15 -17.17
CA ASN A 31 13.01 -0.97 -17.30
C ASN A 31 13.08 -2.35 -16.60
N ALA A 32 14.26 -2.78 -16.15
CA ALA A 32 14.52 -4.12 -15.62
C ALA A 32 14.83 -4.19 -14.11
N TRP A 33 14.98 -3.09 -13.38
CA TRP A 33 15.38 -3.15 -11.95
C TRP A 33 14.26 -3.60 -11.00
N GLY A 34 13.05 -3.86 -11.52
CA GLY A 34 11.94 -4.35 -10.70
C GLY A 34 11.01 -3.27 -10.14
N LYS A 35 11.02 -2.04 -10.67
CA LYS A 35 10.08 -0.95 -10.27
C LYS A 35 8.63 -1.41 -10.19
N SER A 36 8.18 -2.08 -11.25
CA SER A 36 6.80 -2.58 -11.34
C SER A 36 6.54 -3.64 -10.28
N SER A 37 7.51 -4.53 -10.02
CA SER A 37 7.43 -5.55 -8.97
C SER A 37 7.36 -4.95 -7.57
N LEU A 38 8.12 -3.89 -7.28
CA LEU A 38 8.03 -3.16 -6.00
C LEU A 38 6.63 -2.57 -5.79
N ILE A 39 6.10 -1.88 -6.80
CA ILE A 39 4.75 -1.27 -6.72
C ILE A 39 3.68 -2.35 -6.61
N ASP A 40 3.85 -3.47 -7.32
CA ASP A 40 2.93 -4.61 -7.23
C ASP A 40 2.96 -5.25 -5.84
N ALA A 41 4.14 -5.47 -5.24
CA ALA A 41 4.26 -5.99 -3.87
C ALA A 41 3.49 -5.12 -2.87
N LEU A 42 3.68 -3.81 -2.93
CA LEU A 42 2.94 -2.85 -2.11
C LEU A 42 1.43 -2.93 -2.34
N SER A 43 0.99 -2.97 -3.60
CA SER A 43 -0.44 -2.99 -3.95
C SER A 43 -1.12 -4.31 -3.57
N LEU A 44 -0.40 -5.43 -3.58
CA LEU A 44 -0.93 -6.75 -3.25
C LEU A 44 -1.07 -6.92 -1.74
N ILE A 45 -0.04 -6.55 -0.98
CA ILE A 45 -0.04 -6.70 0.49
C ILE A 45 -0.95 -5.67 1.14
N PHE A 46 -0.88 -4.40 0.72
CA PHE A 46 -1.68 -3.31 1.27
C PHE A 46 -2.87 -2.99 0.37
N ASN A 47 -3.65 -4.02 0.03
CA ASN A 47 -4.82 -3.89 -0.84
C ASN A 47 -6.03 -3.27 -0.12
N LEU A 48 -6.94 -2.69 -0.90
CA LEU A 48 -8.17 -2.03 -0.39
C LEU A 48 -9.22 -3.02 0.12
N GLU A 49 -9.16 -4.27 -0.32
CA GLU A 49 -10.11 -5.33 0.05
C GLU A 49 -9.82 -5.91 1.45
N GLN A 50 -8.71 -5.51 2.07
CA GLN A 50 -8.26 -5.99 3.38
C GLN A 50 -8.03 -7.51 3.42
N ALA A 51 -7.81 -8.11 2.25
CA ALA A 51 -7.59 -9.53 2.11
C ALA A 51 -6.11 -9.86 2.35
N LEU A 52 -5.83 -10.94 3.08
CA LEU A 52 -4.48 -11.47 3.20
C LEU A 52 -4.10 -12.13 1.87
N TYR A 53 -3.31 -11.42 1.07
CA TYR A 53 -2.87 -11.91 -0.23
C TYR A 53 -2.13 -13.24 -0.11
N GLN A 54 -2.45 -14.18 -1.00
CA GLN A 54 -1.80 -15.47 -1.10
C GLN A 54 -0.88 -15.47 -2.32
N PHE A 55 0.39 -15.78 -2.11
CA PHE A 55 1.36 -15.84 -3.22
C PHE A 55 0.98 -16.91 -4.23
N GLN A 56 1.27 -16.61 -5.48
CA GLN A 56 1.08 -17.50 -6.61
C GLN A 56 2.43 -17.91 -7.18
N PHE A 57 2.46 -19.00 -7.94
CA PHE A 57 3.70 -19.52 -8.54
C PHE A 57 4.46 -18.46 -9.36
N LYS A 58 3.72 -17.59 -10.06
CA LYS A 58 4.28 -16.47 -10.85
C LYS A 58 4.96 -15.37 -10.02
N ASP A 59 4.73 -15.34 -8.71
CA ASP A 59 5.29 -14.32 -7.83
C ASP A 59 6.72 -14.63 -7.40
N PHE A 60 7.15 -15.89 -7.55
CA PHE A 60 8.50 -16.31 -7.23
C PHE A 60 9.47 -15.84 -8.32
N HIS A 61 10.60 -15.29 -7.89
CA HIS A 61 11.64 -14.80 -8.79
C HIS A 61 12.26 -15.95 -9.59
N ILE A 62 12.51 -15.68 -10.87
CA ILE A 62 13.21 -16.60 -11.77
C ILE A 62 14.63 -16.07 -11.93
N GLN A 63 15.61 -16.84 -11.46
CA GLN A 63 17.02 -16.56 -11.67
C GLN A 63 17.40 -17.04 -13.08
N TYR A 64 17.71 -16.08 -13.96
CA TYR A 64 18.16 -16.35 -15.32
C TYR A 64 19.68 -16.61 -15.34
N THR A 65 20.09 -17.76 -14.80
CA THR A 65 21.43 -18.36 -14.96
C THR A 65 21.45 -19.37 -16.11
N ASP A 66 22.54 -20.11 -16.31
CA ASP A 66 22.70 -21.14 -17.37
C ASP A 66 21.53 -22.14 -17.43
N THR A 67 20.95 -22.46 -16.26
CA THR A 67 19.63 -23.07 -16.15
C THR A 67 18.71 -22.13 -15.39
N PRO A 68 17.52 -21.78 -15.90
CA PRO A 68 16.58 -20.94 -15.18
C PRO A 68 16.12 -21.67 -13.91
N ASN A 69 16.39 -21.08 -12.75
CA ASN A 69 16.00 -21.65 -11.46
C ASN A 69 14.99 -20.73 -10.77
N GLN A 70 13.89 -21.31 -10.32
CA GLN A 70 12.87 -20.58 -9.60
C GLN A 70 13.21 -20.57 -8.12
N VAL A 71 13.31 -19.37 -7.56
CA VAL A 71 13.51 -19.19 -6.12
C VAL A 71 12.30 -19.78 -5.40
N ARG A 72 12.53 -20.52 -4.31
CA ARG A 72 11.48 -21.22 -3.56
C ARG A 72 10.95 -20.43 -2.37
N ASP A 73 11.60 -19.33 -2.05
CA ASP A 73 11.28 -18.50 -0.90
C ASP A 73 11.07 -17.04 -1.35
N ILE A 74 9.98 -16.45 -0.89
CA ILE A 74 9.69 -15.01 -0.99
C ILE A 74 9.73 -14.47 0.43
N GLN A 75 10.36 -13.32 0.62
CA GLN A 75 10.24 -12.56 1.85
C GLN A 75 10.08 -11.08 1.54
N LEU A 76 8.96 -10.52 1.98
CA LEU A 76 8.66 -9.09 1.93
C LEU A 76 8.63 -8.58 3.36
N VAL A 77 9.40 -7.56 3.68
CA VAL A 77 9.39 -6.91 5.00
C VAL A 77 9.08 -5.43 4.80
N PHE A 78 8.05 -4.95 5.51
CA PHE A 78 7.60 -3.58 5.47
C PHE A 78 7.73 -2.97 6.86
N THR A 79 8.61 -1.99 7.01
CA THR A 79 8.88 -1.33 8.28
C THR A 79 8.22 0.05 8.29
N PHE A 80 7.22 0.20 9.14
CA PHE A 80 6.50 1.44 9.37
C PHE A 80 7.00 2.09 10.65
N CYS A 81 7.15 3.41 10.64
CA CYS A 81 7.56 4.17 11.81
C CYS A 81 6.59 5.33 12.09
N GLU A 82 6.56 5.77 13.34
CA GLU A 82 5.92 7.04 13.72
C GLU A 82 6.58 8.22 12.99
N GLU A 83 5.76 9.18 12.56
CA GLU A 83 6.22 10.38 11.83
C GLU A 83 6.76 11.46 12.77
N HIS A 84 6.18 11.56 13.98
CA HIS A 84 6.58 12.53 14.99
C HIS A 84 6.78 11.84 16.34
N GLN A 85 7.84 12.25 17.02
CA GLN A 85 8.13 11.86 18.39
C GLN A 85 7.14 12.59 19.32
N HIS A 86 6.26 11.85 19.99
CA HIS A 86 5.38 12.36 21.07
C HIS A 86 4.29 13.35 20.64
N ASP A 87 3.61 13.12 19.52
CA ASP A 87 2.36 13.84 19.28
C ASP A 87 1.28 13.27 20.21
N LEU A 88 0.96 13.97 21.31
CA LEU A 88 -0.04 13.56 22.30
C LEU A 88 -1.42 13.27 21.68
N ALA A 89 -1.68 13.79 20.48
CA ALA A 89 -2.92 13.64 19.73
C ALA A 89 -3.02 12.32 18.95
N VAL A 90 -1.92 11.67 18.58
CA VAL A 90 -1.92 10.44 17.77
C VAL A 90 -1.26 9.33 18.58
N GLN A 91 -2.07 8.66 19.39
CA GLN A 91 -1.61 7.52 20.17
C GLN A 91 -1.20 6.38 19.22
N PHE A 92 0.00 5.84 19.45
CA PHE A 92 0.43 4.60 18.81
C PHE A 92 -0.64 3.52 19.03
N PRO A 93 -1.08 2.80 17.99
CA PRO A 93 -2.20 1.89 18.14
C PRO A 93 -1.90 0.82 19.20
N ALA A 94 -2.77 0.69 20.20
CA ALA A 94 -2.55 -0.21 21.33
C ALA A 94 -2.38 -1.68 20.88
N TYR A 95 -3.06 -2.08 19.80
CA TYR A 95 -2.94 -3.42 19.22
C TYR A 95 -1.56 -3.71 18.62
N LEU A 96 -0.76 -2.68 18.30
CA LEU A 96 0.61 -2.81 17.81
C LEU A 96 1.66 -2.66 18.90
N ALA A 97 1.28 -2.25 20.12
CA ALA A 97 2.23 -1.92 21.17
C ALA A 97 3.19 -3.08 21.51
N GLN A 98 2.70 -4.32 21.40
CA GLN A 98 3.48 -5.54 21.62
C GLN A 98 4.48 -5.83 20.49
N ALA A 99 4.21 -5.34 19.28
CA ALA A 99 5.05 -5.49 18.09
C ALA A 99 6.07 -4.36 17.91
N ALA A 100 5.97 -3.32 18.73
CA ALA A 100 6.72 -2.09 18.54
C ALA A 100 8.17 -2.23 19.01
N PHE A 101 9.09 -1.69 18.21
CA PHE A 101 10.48 -1.48 18.59
C PHE A 101 10.91 -0.06 18.22
N TYR A 102 12.12 0.37 18.60
CA TYR A 102 12.56 1.74 18.37
C TYR A 102 13.67 1.81 17.32
N ILE A 103 13.52 2.70 16.34
CA ILE A 103 14.57 3.09 15.40
C ILE A 103 14.71 4.61 15.46
N ASP A 104 15.91 5.12 15.74
CA ASP A 104 16.19 6.56 15.83
C ASP A 104 15.17 7.32 16.72
N ASN A 105 14.85 6.77 17.89
CA ASN A 105 13.83 7.29 18.83
C ASN A 105 12.37 7.34 18.33
N HIS A 106 12.07 6.73 17.18
CA HIS A 106 10.69 6.58 16.68
C HIS A 106 10.22 5.15 16.92
N ARG A 107 8.96 4.95 17.33
CA ARG A 107 8.39 3.61 17.39
C ARG A 107 8.14 3.11 15.97
N CYS A 108 8.54 1.89 15.73
CA CYS A 108 8.41 1.22 14.44
C CYS A 108 7.83 -0.18 14.63
N VAL A 109 7.20 -0.67 13.56
CA VAL A 109 6.63 -2.01 13.45
C VAL A 109 7.01 -2.54 12.09
N SER A 110 7.45 -3.79 12.04
CA SER A 110 7.77 -4.47 10.80
C SER A 110 6.80 -5.62 10.57
N LEU A 111 6.16 -5.61 9.40
CA LEU A 111 5.34 -6.71 8.92
C LEU A 111 6.16 -7.52 7.91
N ALA A 112 6.39 -8.79 8.21
CA ALA A 112 6.99 -9.75 7.30
C ALA A 112 5.89 -10.61 6.65
N VAL A 113 5.99 -10.76 5.33
CA VAL A 113 5.14 -11.66 4.53
C VAL A 113 6.06 -12.63 3.81
N THR A 114 5.96 -13.91 4.15
CA THR A 114 6.82 -14.96 3.60
C THR A 114 6.01 -15.92 2.74
N GLY A 115 6.56 -16.30 1.60
CA GLY A 115 6.01 -17.32 0.72
C GLY A 115 6.99 -18.48 0.58
N LYS A 116 6.54 -19.72 0.78
CA LYS A 116 7.38 -20.91 0.55
C LYS A 116 6.75 -21.84 -0.47
N LEU A 117 7.56 -22.30 -1.42
CA LEU A 117 7.19 -23.26 -2.44
C LEU A 117 7.64 -24.67 -2.03
N HIS A 118 6.69 -25.47 -1.55
CA HIS A 118 6.88 -26.87 -1.19
C HIS A 118 6.30 -27.77 -2.30
N GLY A 119 7.14 -28.11 -3.28
CA GLY A 119 6.71 -28.87 -4.47
C GLY A 119 5.78 -28.02 -5.33
N GLU A 120 4.49 -28.40 -5.40
CA GLU A 120 3.44 -27.62 -6.08
C GLU A 120 2.59 -26.77 -5.13
N GLN A 121 2.78 -26.92 -3.81
CA GLN A 121 2.03 -26.16 -2.81
C GLN A 121 2.77 -24.89 -2.42
N ILE A 122 2.02 -23.80 -2.31
CA ILE A 122 2.53 -22.50 -1.87
C ILE A 122 1.90 -22.17 -0.53
N SER A 123 2.72 -21.94 0.49
CA SER A 123 2.27 -21.41 1.78
C SER A 123 2.62 -19.92 1.86
N THR A 124 1.68 -19.11 2.34
CA THR A 124 1.91 -17.69 2.62
C THR A 124 1.64 -17.42 4.08
N ASP A 125 2.60 -16.83 4.77
CA ASP A 125 2.53 -16.51 6.19
C ASP A 125 2.76 -15.02 6.41
N TYR A 126 1.97 -14.43 7.32
CA TYR A 126 2.08 -13.03 7.73
C TYR A 126 2.44 -12.97 9.21
N GLN A 127 3.50 -12.23 9.55
CA GLN A 127 3.99 -12.15 10.91
C GLN A 127 4.56 -10.76 11.20
N PHE A 128 4.34 -10.24 12.40
CA PHE A 128 5.10 -9.09 12.88
C PHE A 128 6.48 -9.56 13.31
N VAL A 129 7.50 -8.76 12.99
CA VAL A 129 8.89 -9.07 13.29
C VAL A 129 9.58 -7.92 14.02
N ASP A 130 10.59 -8.27 14.81
CA ASP A 130 11.46 -7.29 15.47
C ASP A 130 12.52 -6.74 14.49
N GLN A 131 13.40 -5.87 15.01
CA GLN A 131 14.51 -5.29 14.24
C GLN A 131 15.49 -6.35 13.68
N SER A 132 15.56 -7.53 14.30
CA SER A 132 16.40 -8.65 13.86
C SER A 132 15.65 -9.64 12.96
N LEU A 133 14.45 -9.27 12.47
CA LEU A 133 13.55 -10.11 11.69
C LEU A 133 13.07 -11.37 12.43
N LYS A 134 13.08 -11.36 13.77
CA LYS A 134 12.53 -12.46 14.57
C LYS A 134 11.03 -12.26 14.76
N PRO A 135 10.23 -13.33 14.66
CA PRO A 135 8.79 -13.25 14.80
C PRO A 135 8.39 -12.85 16.23
N ILE A 136 7.49 -11.89 16.33
CA ILE A 136 6.89 -11.44 17.58
C ILE A 136 5.55 -12.15 17.75
N GLN A 137 5.37 -12.84 18.87
CA GLN A 137 4.11 -13.51 19.19
C GLN A 137 3.09 -12.48 19.69
N ILE A 138 1.94 -12.40 19.03
CA ILE A 138 0.85 -11.50 19.38
C ILE A 138 -0.44 -12.30 19.48
N GLU A 139 -1.23 -12.03 20.50
CA GLU A 139 -2.59 -12.56 20.61
C GLU A 139 -3.43 -12.09 19.42
N GLN A 140 -4.10 -13.02 18.75
CA GLN A 140 -4.90 -12.73 17.54
C GLN A 140 -4.11 -12.03 16.42
N ALA A 141 -2.87 -12.47 16.16
CA ALA A 141 -1.98 -11.89 15.16
C ALA A 141 -2.67 -11.63 13.81
N GLU A 142 -3.50 -12.55 13.31
CA GLU A 142 -4.20 -12.36 12.03
C GLU A 142 -5.13 -11.13 12.04
N ASN A 143 -5.89 -10.91 13.12
CA ASN A 143 -6.77 -9.76 13.25
C ASN A 143 -5.96 -8.45 13.32
N ALA A 144 -4.86 -8.45 14.07
CA ALA A 144 -3.97 -7.30 14.16
C ALA A 144 -3.35 -6.97 12.79
N ILE A 145 -2.97 -7.98 12.00
CA ILE A 145 -2.40 -7.80 10.67
C ILE A 145 -3.45 -7.27 9.69
N ARG A 146 -4.68 -7.80 9.72
CA ARG A 146 -5.79 -7.28 8.89
C ARG A 146 -6.09 -5.82 9.23
N GLN A 147 -6.15 -5.48 10.52
CA GLN A 147 -6.31 -4.09 10.96
C GLN A 147 -5.13 -3.22 10.51
N PHE A 148 -3.90 -3.72 10.59
CA PHE A 148 -2.73 -3.00 10.13
C PHE A 148 -2.78 -2.69 8.63
N ILE A 149 -3.12 -3.68 7.81
CA ILE A 149 -3.30 -3.50 6.36
C ILE A 149 -4.43 -2.49 6.07
N TYR A 150 -5.54 -2.57 6.81
CA TYR A 150 -6.67 -1.65 6.67
C TYR A 150 -6.29 -0.19 6.93
N HIS A 151 -5.43 0.08 7.92
CA HIS A 151 -5.00 1.44 8.25
C HIS A 151 -3.87 1.96 7.34
N HIS A 152 -3.27 1.11 6.52
CA HIS A 152 -2.15 1.45 5.65
C HIS A 152 -2.37 1.06 4.17
N PRO A 153 -3.50 1.44 3.54
CA PRO A 153 -3.78 1.06 2.17
C PRO A 153 -2.84 1.73 1.16
N VAL A 154 -2.43 0.98 0.14
CA VAL A 154 -1.66 1.52 -0.99
C VAL A 154 -2.60 1.86 -2.13
N TYR A 155 -2.70 3.16 -2.44
CA TYR A 155 -3.47 3.64 -3.58
C TYR A 155 -2.59 3.72 -4.83
N ARG A 156 -2.95 2.93 -5.85
CA ARG A 156 -2.25 2.95 -7.14
C ARG A 156 -3.00 3.82 -8.15
N LEU A 157 -2.57 5.06 -8.27
CA LEU A 157 -3.01 5.96 -9.33
C LEU A 157 -2.22 5.66 -10.61
N ARG A 158 -2.74 4.80 -11.48
CA ARG A 158 -2.20 4.67 -12.85
C ARG A 158 -2.73 5.83 -13.68
N ASP A 159 -1.87 6.34 -14.56
CA ASP A 159 -2.10 7.28 -15.67
C ASP A 159 -3.42 8.10 -15.61
N ALA A 160 -3.33 9.43 -15.59
CA ALA A 160 -4.44 10.40 -15.58
C ALA A 160 -5.49 10.20 -16.70
N ARG A 161 -5.23 9.30 -17.64
CA ARG A 161 -6.26 8.65 -18.45
C ARG A 161 -7.01 7.63 -17.60
N LEU A 162 -7.83 8.15 -16.70
CA LEU A 162 -8.89 7.49 -15.95
C LEU A 162 -9.57 6.41 -16.81
N ASN A 163 -9.04 5.19 -16.75
CA ASN A 163 -9.68 4.07 -17.41
C ASN A 163 -10.95 3.77 -16.61
N ASN A 164 -12.06 3.95 -17.32
CA ASN A 164 -13.41 4.11 -16.82
C ASN A 164 -13.82 3.09 -15.73
N ARG A 165 -14.50 3.64 -14.72
CA ARG A 165 -15.51 3.00 -13.84
C ARG A 165 -15.06 2.13 -12.66
N VAL A 166 -13.95 1.39 -12.71
CA VAL A 166 -13.73 0.34 -11.68
C VAL A 166 -13.27 0.89 -10.30
N HIS A 167 -12.46 1.95 -10.25
CA HIS A 167 -11.92 2.43 -8.97
C HIS A 167 -12.85 3.34 -8.15
N ASN A 168 -13.81 4.02 -8.78
CA ASN A 168 -14.79 4.82 -8.03
C ASN A 168 -15.74 3.92 -7.22
N GLU A 169 -16.14 2.76 -7.75
CA GLU A 169 -17.04 1.86 -7.02
C GLU A 169 -16.41 1.27 -5.76
N LEU A 170 -15.10 0.99 -5.74
CA LEU A 170 -14.42 0.45 -4.55
C LEU A 170 -14.28 1.50 -3.44
N LEU A 171 -14.10 2.78 -3.79
CA LEU A 171 -14.13 3.89 -2.83
C LEU A 171 -15.54 4.12 -2.25
N LEU A 172 -16.59 3.73 -2.97
CA LEU A 172 -18.00 4.00 -2.62
C LEU A 172 -18.71 2.80 -1.96
N LYS A 173 -18.17 1.57 -2.06
CA LYS A 173 -18.81 0.35 -1.53
C LYS A 173 -18.67 0.16 -0.01
N GLY A 174 -17.88 1.01 0.67
CA GLY A 174 -17.66 0.92 2.12
C GLY A 174 -18.67 1.67 3.01
N SER A 175 -19.55 2.50 2.45
CA SER A 175 -20.45 3.37 3.22
C SER A 175 -21.91 3.14 2.84
N SER A 176 -22.46 1.97 3.14
CA SER A 176 -23.89 1.73 2.90
C SER A 176 -24.80 2.39 3.93
N GLN A 177 -24.28 2.99 5.02
CA GLN A 177 -25.13 3.53 6.09
C GLN A 177 -24.66 4.82 6.80
N LEU A 178 -23.60 5.51 6.38
CA LEU A 178 -23.20 6.76 7.04
C LEU A 178 -22.98 7.92 6.06
N GLU A 179 -23.85 8.91 6.23
CA GLU A 179 -23.71 10.34 5.98
C GLU A 179 -23.44 10.79 4.54
N ASP A 180 -24.53 11.26 3.93
CA ASP A 180 -24.64 11.98 2.66
C ASP A 180 -23.65 13.17 2.54
N ASP A 181 -23.17 13.68 3.68
CA ASP A 181 -22.16 14.73 3.77
C ASP A 181 -20.73 14.21 3.54
N PHE A 182 -20.36 13.05 4.10
CA PHE A 182 -19.05 12.43 3.85
C PHE A 182 -18.91 11.98 2.38
N GLN A 183 -20.01 11.49 1.80
CA GLN A 183 -20.06 11.20 0.36
C GLN A 183 -19.91 12.47 -0.48
N ARG A 184 -20.53 13.58 -0.07
CA ARG A 184 -20.33 14.89 -0.71
C ARG A 184 -18.88 15.37 -0.62
N GLU A 185 -18.25 15.22 0.54
CA GLU A 185 -16.85 15.60 0.75
C GLU A 185 -15.88 14.75 -0.10
N LEU A 186 -16.07 13.43 -0.13
CA LEU A 186 -15.28 12.54 -1.00
C LEU A 186 -15.49 12.85 -2.48
N ASN A 187 -16.72 13.17 -2.90
CA ASN A 187 -17.00 13.60 -4.26
C ASN A 187 -16.37 14.96 -4.59
N ALA A 188 -16.34 15.90 -3.64
CA ALA A 188 -15.67 17.19 -3.78
C ALA A 188 -14.15 17.02 -3.90
N LEU A 189 -13.56 16.18 -3.04
CA LEU A 189 -12.14 15.85 -3.07
C LEU A 189 -11.76 15.14 -4.38
N SER A 190 -12.55 14.18 -4.82
CA SER A 190 -12.39 13.53 -6.14
C SER A 190 -12.43 14.55 -7.28
N SER A 191 -13.34 15.52 -7.22
CA SER A 191 -13.46 16.59 -8.22
C SER A 191 -12.26 17.55 -8.20
N LEU A 192 -11.76 17.90 -7.02
CA LEU A 192 -10.55 18.72 -6.86
C LEU A 192 -9.32 18.01 -7.40
N LEU A 193 -9.13 16.73 -7.06
CA LEU A 193 -8.04 15.94 -7.59
C LEU A 193 -8.11 15.85 -9.12
N LYS A 194 -9.32 15.66 -9.68
CA LYS A 194 -9.53 15.70 -11.14
C LYS A 194 -9.16 17.06 -11.74
N TYR A 195 -9.52 18.17 -11.10
CA TYR A 195 -9.24 19.52 -11.60
C TYR A 195 -7.74 19.87 -11.59
N TYR A 196 -7.04 19.53 -10.51
CA TYR A 196 -5.63 19.87 -10.34
C TYR A 196 -4.69 18.91 -11.07
N PHE A 197 -5.03 17.62 -11.15
CA PHE A 197 -4.12 16.59 -11.66
C PHE A 197 -4.46 16.06 -13.06
N LEU A 198 -5.61 16.39 -13.66
CA LEU A 198 -5.91 16.05 -15.06
C LEU A 198 -5.51 17.18 -16.02
N THR A 199 -4.93 16.80 -17.17
CA THR A 199 -4.34 17.67 -18.20
C THR A 199 -5.27 18.74 -18.79
N SER A 200 -4.72 19.69 -19.55
CA SER A 200 -5.43 20.84 -20.15
C SER A 200 -6.68 20.49 -20.98
N GLN A 201 -6.71 19.32 -21.64
CA GLN A 201 -7.89 18.86 -22.39
C GLN A 201 -9.10 18.55 -21.50
N SER A 202 -8.88 17.97 -20.32
CA SER A 202 -9.94 17.68 -19.34
C SER A 202 -10.51 18.96 -18.71
N ARG A 203 -9.70 20.02 -18.54
CA ARG A 203 -10.19 21.32 -18.06
C ARG A 203 -11.17 21.97 -19.04
N TYR A 204 -11.02 21.75 -20.34
CA TYR A 204 -11.96 22.26 -21.35
C TYR A 204 -13.33 21.58 -21.25
N LEU A 205 -13.34 20.25 -21.09
CA LEU A 205 -14.57 19.45 -20.95
C LEU A 205 -15.31 19.71 -19.62
N ILE A 206 -14.57 19.97 -18.53
CA ILE A 206 -15.15 20.32 -17.23
C ILE A 206 -15.77 21.73 -17.26
N LYS A 207 -15.20 22.68 -18.01
CA LYS A 207 -15.74 24.03 -18.15
C LYS A 207 -17.14 24.05 -18.78
N THR A 208 -17.46 23.06 -19.61
CA THR A 208 -18.79 22.86 -20.19
C THR A 208 -19.75 22.08 -19.31
N SER A 209 -19.26 21.31 -18.33
CA SER A 209 -20.09 20.51 -17.43
C SER A 209 -20.32 21.13 -16.04
N MET A 210 -19.52 22.12 -15.66
CA MET A 210 -19.75 22.89 -14.44
C MET A 210 -20.84 23.92 -14.69
N GLN A 211 -21.95 23.80 -13.97
CA GLN A 211 -22.94 24.89 -13.89
C GLN A 211 -22.27 26.12 -13.28
N ASP A 212 -22.69 27.29 -13.77
CA ASP A 212 -22.15 28.59 -13.35
C ASP A 212 -22.20 28.71 -11.81
N THR A 213 -21.02 28.72 -11.19
CA THR A 213 -20.88 28.76 -9.74
C THR A 213 -21.46 30.04 -9.13
N ALA A 214 -21.74 31.08 -9.94
CA ALA A 214 -22.45 32.27 -9.51
C ALA A 214 -23.92 31.99 -9.09
N LEU A 215 -24.52 30.88 -9.55
CA LEU A 215 -25.88 30.49 -9.15
C LEU A 215 -25.95 30.00 -7.70
N TRP A 216 -24.84 29.55 -7.11
CA TRP A 216 -24.79 29.12 -5.70
C TRP A 216 -24.70 30.29 -4.70
N TRP A 217 -24.54 31.52 -5.20
CA TRP A 217 -24.40 32.73 -4.37
C TRP A 217 -25.61 33.67 -4.42
N LYS A 218 -26.69 33.30 -5.13
CA LYS A 218 -27.98 34.01 -5.02
C LYS A 218 -28.87 33.28 -4.01
N LYS A 219 -29.13 33.99 -2.90
CA LYS A 219 -29.94 33.61 -1.74
C LYS A 219 -31.21 32.82 -2.05
#